data_AF-A0A0Q7WWX3-F1
#
_entry.id   AF-A0A0Q7WWX3-F1
#
_cell.length_a   1.000
_cell.length_b   1.000
_cell.length_c   1.000
_cell.angle_alpha   90.00
_cell.angle_beta   90.00
_cell.angle_gamma   90.00
#
_symmetry.space_group_name_H-M   'P 1'
#
loop_
_entity.id
_entity.type
_entity.pdbx_description
1 polymer ?
#
loop_
_entity_poly.entity_id
_entity_poly.type
_entity_poly.pdbx_seq_one_letter_code
_entity_poly.pdbx_strand_id
1 'polypeptide(L)'
;MTDISGELVFRRGKEVGKAVYQNRPLSKAGISERLFALLFSGLVYPQIWEDPDIDMEAMALGSSHRVVTIASGGCNVLAYLTRSPASVEAVDLNAAHIALNRMKLAAMRHLPSQADVFRFFGSVGNAHNAAAYDRFVAPHLDPVSRHYWERKSWRGRRRIEIFNRNFYQTGLLGLFIAAGHRTAKLHGVDPAELLRAGTMEEQRRFFDEKLAPVFDRRLLRWATARKSSLFGLGIPPAQYDSLITSGDGTMASVLRARLEKLACGFPLKDNYFAWQAFARRYPEPDEAALPAYLEKRNYPTLKANVGRASIHHANMIDFLAAKDAGTVDRFVLLDAQDWMTDAQLNALWTEITRTAAAGARVIFRTAAEPSLLPGRVSASLLDQWSYEEDASLDFSARDRSAIYGGFHLYVKRAA
;
A
#
# COMPACT_ATOMS: atom_id res chain seq x y z
N MET A 1 34.72 13.76 -22.95
CA MET A 1 33.44 14.38 -22.54
C MET A 1 32.34 13.55 -23.16
N THR A 2 31.99 12.46 -22.48
CA THR A 2 30.94 11.53 -22.91
C THR A 2 29.62 12.05 -22.37
N ASP A 3 28.64 12.18 -23.26
CA ASP A 3 27.34 12.78 -23.03
C ASP A 3 26.48 11.87 -22.12
N ILE A 4 26.38 12.25 -20.84
CA ILE A 4 25.62 11.55 -19.78
C ILE A 4 24.11 11.93 -19.83
N SER A 5 23.66 12.67 -20.84
CA SER A 5 22.27 13.16 -20.91
C SER A 5 21.21 12.10 -21.25
N GLY A 6 21.61 10.88 -21.62
CA GLY A 6 20.71 9.79 -22.02
C GLY A 6 20.05 8.99 -20.90
N GLU A 7 20.61 8.94 -19.69
CA GLU A 7 20.13 8.08 -18.59
C GLU A 7 19.19 8.78 -17.59
N LEU A 8 18.99 10.10 -17.72
CA LEU A 8 18.26 10.91 -16.73
C LEU A 8 16.77 11.13 -17.04
N VAL A 9 16.19 10.40 -18.00
CA VAL A 9 14.80 10.62 -18.41
C VAL A 9 13.83 10.04 -17.38
N PHE A 10 13.24 10.92 -16.56
CA PHE A 10 12.04 10.67 -15.77
C PHE A 10 10.90 10.20 -16.69
N ARG A 11 10.77 8.88 -16.89
CA ARG A 11 9.71 8.25 -17.70
C ARG A 11 8.40 8.27 -16.93
N ARG A 12 7.75 9.43 -16.86
CA ARG A 12 6.43 9.57 -16.26
C ARG A 12 5.40 8.73 -17.02
N GLY A 13 4.84 7.72 -16.37
CA GLY A 13 3.63 7.01 -16.84
C GLY A 13 3.78 6.04 -18.03
N LYS A 14 4.95 5.93 -18.69
CA LYS A 14 5.13 4.98 -19.81
C LYS A 14 5.09 3.52 -19.35
N GLU A 15 5.77 3.19 -18.26
CA GLU A 15 5.82 1.80 -17.75
C GLU A 15 4.51 1.39 -17.07
N VAL A 16 3.89 2.31 -16.30
CA VAL A 16 2.53 2.11 -15.75
C VAL A 16 1.50 1.97 -16.87
N GLY A 17 1.61 2.77 -17.93
CA GLY A 17 0.73 2.70 -19.09
C GLY A 17 0.81 1.35 -19.81
N LYS A 18 2.03 0.86 -20.11
CA LYS A 18 2.21 -0.45 -20.74
C LYS A 18 1.64 -1.61 -19.92
N ALA A 19 1.72 -1.53 -18.58
CA ALA A 19 1.18 -2.56 -17.71
C ALA A 19 -0.37 -2.59 -17.68
N VAL A 20 -1.02 -1.45 -17.97
CA VAL A 20 -2.47 -1.27 -17.75
C VAL A 20 -3.28 -1.13 -19.04
N TYR A 21 -2.69 -0.75 -20.16
CA TYR A 21 -3.42 -0.57 -21.42
C TYR A 21 -3.85 -1.92 -22.01
N GLN A 22 -5.13 -2.26 -21.86
CA GLN A 22 -5.75 -3.48 -22.36
C GLN A 22 -6.74 -3.19 -23.51
N ASN A 23 -7.10 -1.93 -23.74
CA ASN A 23 -8.10 -1.52 -24.71
C ASN A 23 -7.61 -0.50 -25.76
N ARG A 24 -8.32 -0.42 -26.89
CA ARG A 24 -8.04 0.57 -27.95
C ARG A 24 -8.12 2.01 -27.39
N PRO A 25 -7.24 2.95 -27.80
CA PRO A 25 -7.08 4.26 -27.16
C PRO A 25 -8.34 5.13 -27.06
N LEU A 26 -9.28 4.97 -27.99
CA LEU A 26 -10.49 5.79 -28.13
C LEU A 26 -11.77 5.08 -27.64
N SER A 27 -11.67 3.87 -27.09
CA SER A 27 -12.84 3.22 -26.46
C SER A 27 -13.08 3.81 -25.06
N LYS A 28 -14.32 3.70 -24.55
CA LYS A 28 -14.63 4.12 -23.17
C LYS A 28 -13.70 3.46 -22.13
N ALA A 29 -13.32 2.21 -22.37
CA ALA A 29 -12.36 1.47 -21.54
C ALA A 29 -10.92 1.99 -21.71
N GLY A 30 -10.44 2.26 -22.94
CA GLY A 30 -9.09 2.77 -23.18
C GLY A 30 -8.87 4.21 -22.69
N ILE A 31 -9.90 5.05 -22.72
CA ILE A 31 -9.85 6.39 -22.12
C ILE A 31 -9.76 6.28 -20.59
N SER A 32 -10.49 5.35 -19.98
CA SER A 32 -10.43 5.06 -18.54
C SER A 32 -9.05 4.53 -18.12
N GLU A 33 -8.45 3.62 -18.89
CA GLU A 33 -7.10 3.08 -18.64
C GLU A 33 -6.01 4.15 -18.76
N ARG A 34 -6.18 5.12 -19.68
CA ARG A 34 -5.25 6.26 -19.83
C ARG A 34 -5.39 7.27 -18.72
N LEU A 35 -6.62 7.58 -18.30
CA LEU A 35 -6.88 8.37 -17.10
C LEU A 35 -6.33 7.65 -15.85
N PHE A 36 -6.42 6.32 -15.79
CA PHE A 36 -5.83 5.50 -14.75
C PHE A 36 -4.30 5.61 -14.74
N ALA A 37 -3.63 5.35 -15.86
CA ALA A 37 -2.17 5.49 -15.94
C ALA A 37 -1.71 6.92 -15.58
N LEU A 38 -2.52 7.94 -15.87
CA LEU A 38 -2.27 9.32 -15.45
C LEU A 38 -2.43 9.51 -13.93
N LEU A 39 -3.51 9.01 -13.33
CA LEU A 39 -3.76 9.07 -11.88
C LEU A 39 -2.71 8.30 -11.07
N PHE A 40 -2.27 7.15 -11.58
CA PHE A 40 -1.25 6.29 -10.97
C PHE A 40 0.20 6.69 -11.34
N SER A 41 0.40 7.72 -12.17
CA SER A 41 1.73 8.30 -12.43
C SER A 41 2.22 9.27 -11.34
N GLY A 42 1.35 9.58 -10.37
CA GLY A 42 1.64 10.41 -9.20
C GLY A 42 1.89 9.58 -7.94
N LEU A 43 2.03 10.26 -6.80
CA LEU A 43 2.01 9.59 -5.50
C LEU A 43 0.57 9.13 -5.24
N VAL A 44 0.35 7.82 -5.24
CA VAL A 44 -0.99 7.24 -5.02
C VAL A 44 -1.21 7.02 -3.53
N TYR A 45 -0.29 6.28 -2.91
CA TYR A 45 -0.40 5.83 -1.54
C TYR A 45 0.76 6.39 -0.70
N PRO A 46 0.51 7.37 0.20
CA PRO A 46 1.54 7.82 1.16
C PRO A 46 1.85 6.75 2.23
N GLN A 47 0.93 5.79 2.40
CA GLN A 47 0.99 4.63 3.28
C GLN A 47 0.37 3.43 2.57
N ILE A 48 0.93 2.24 2.82
CA ILE A 48 0.36 0.95 2.40
C ILE A 48 -0.77 0.59 3.36
N TRP A 49 -1.89 0.10 2.83
CA TRP A 49 -3.08 -0.32 3.59
C TRP A 49 -3.14 -1.83 3.75
N GLU A 50 -2.00 -2.42 4.09
CA GLU A 50 -1.83 -3.86 4.30
C GLU A 50 -1.09 -4.06 5.59
N ASP A 51 -1.65 -4.86 6.48
CA ASP A 51 -1.10 -5.02 7.82
C ASP A 51 0.24 -5.79 7.79
N PRO A 52 1.37 -5.13 8.08
CA PRO A 52 2.67 -5.79 8.03
C PRO A 52 2.84 -6.83 9.14
N ASP A 53 2.06 -6.76 10.23
CA ASP A 53 2.16 -7.76 11.30
C ASP A 53 1.59 -9.10 10.82
N ILE A 54 0.45 -9.06 10.11
CA ILE A 54 -0.13 -10.23 9.43
C ILE A 54 0.79 -10.74 8.33
N ASP A 55 1.40 -9.84 7.55
CA ASP A 55 2.38 -10.23 6.52
C ASP A 55 3.54 -11.03 7.12
N MET A 56 4.16 -10.50 8.19
CA MET A 56 5.32 -11.13 8.82
C MET A 56 4.95 -12.47 9.46
N GLU A 57 3.74 -12.62 9.98
CA GLU A 57 3.23 -13.87 10.53
C GLU A 57 2.97 -14.91 9.42
N ALA A 58 2.22 -14.53 8.38
CA ALA A 58 1.91 -15.40 7.24
C ALA A 58 3.17 -15.84 6.49
N MET A 59 4.14 -14.94 6.35
CA MET A 59 5.46 -15.27 5.82
C MET A 59 6.29 -16.14 6.77
N ALA A 60 5.96 -16.25 8.06
CA ALA A 60 6.91 -16.73 9.08
C ALA A 60 8.28 -16.06 8.89
N LEU A 61 8.28 -14.73 8.81
CA LEU A 61 9.46 -13.95 8.45
C LEU A 61 10.54 -14.07 9.54
N GLY A 62 11.78 -14.25 9.08
CA GLY A 62 12.94 -14.63 9.89
C GLY A 62 14.22 -14.13 9.26
N SER A 63 15.35 -14.26 9.96
CA SER A 63 16.59 -13.56 9.65
C SER A 63 17.35 -14.08 8.42
N SER A 64 17.12 -15.33 8.02
CA SER A 64 17.73 -15.92 6.82
C SER A 64 16.99 -15.60 5.53
N HIS A 65 15.76 -15.07 5.61
CA HIS A 65 14.88 -14.94 4.46
C HIS A 65 15.24 -13.74 3.57
N ARG A 66 15.20 -13.96 2.25
CA ARG A 66 15.27 -12.94 1.21
C ARG A 66 13.85 -12.64 0.72
N VAL A 67 13.43 -11.40 0.89
CA VAL A 67 12.06 -10.95 0.59
C VAL A 67 12.06 -10.15 -0.71
N VAL A 68 11.17 -10.49 -1.65
CA VAL A 68 10.82 -9.65 -2.79
C VAL A 68 9.41 -9.10 -2.59
N THR A 69 9.25 -7.79 -2.64
CA THR A 69 7.98 -7.13 -2.30
C THR A 69 7.69 -5.95 -3.22
N ILE A 70 6.43 -5.59 -3.41
CA ILE A 70 6.07 -4.33 -4.08
C ILE A 70 6.34 -3.14 -3.15
N ALA A 71 7.07 -2.12 -3.63
CA ALA A 71 7.55 -1.04 -2.77
C ALA A 71 6.43 -0.13 -2.25
N SER A 72 5.51 0.31 -3.11
CA SER A 72 4.34 1.14 -2.76
C SER A 72 4.69 2.31 -1.80
N GLY A 73 3.94 2.51 -0.73
CA GLY A 73 4.21 3.52 0.28
C GLY A 73 5.48 3.28 1.13
N GLY A 74 6.11 2.11 1.04
CA GLY A 74 7.39 1.78 1.69
C GLY A 74 7.37 1.56 3.21
N CYS A 75 6.22 1.71 3.88
CA CYS A 75 6.11 1.43 5.31
C CYS A 75 6.25 -0.06 5.63
N ASN A 76 5.74 -0.96 4.78
CA ASN A 76 5.85 -2.40 5.01
C ASN A 76 7.30 -2.89 4.79
N VAL A 77 8.00 -2.37 3.78
CA VAL A 77 9.45 -2.61 3.59
C VAL A 77 10.22 -2.32 4.88
N LEU A 78 9.99 -1.15 5.49
CA LEU A 78 10.61 -0.81 6.76
C LEU A 78 10.13 -1.72 7.90
N ALA A 79 8.84 -2.04 7.97
CA ALA A 79 8.32 -2.95 8.99
C ALA A 79 8.98 -4.34 8.93
N TYR A 80 9.19 -4.91 7.74
CA TYR A 80 9.85 -6.20 7.57
C TYR A 80 11.30 -6.18 8.09
N LEU A 81 12.01 -5.05 7.97
CA LEU A 81 13.37 -4.91 8.50
C LEU A 81 13.44 -5.04 10.03
N THR A 82 12.33 -4.89 10.75
CA THR A 82 12.28 -5.13 12.21
C THR A 82 12.52 -6.60 12.56
N ARG A 83 12.27 -7.54 11.63
CA ARG A 83 12.57 -8.97 11.77
C ARG A 83 13.98 -9.35 11.33
N SER A 84 14.80 -8.37 10.95
CA SER A 84 16.19 -8.57 10.52
C SER A 84 16.37 -9.63 9.40
N PRO A 85 15.55 -9.63 8.33
CA PRO A 85 15.72 -10.54 7.20
C PRO A 85 17.09 -10.37 6.54
N ALA A 86 17.50 -11.32 5.70
CA ALA A 86 18.76 -11.26 4.97
C ALA A 86 18.75 -10.10 3.97
N SER A 87 17.64 -9.94 3.24
CA SER A 87 17.41 -8.81 2.35
C SER A 87 15.91 -8.52 2.16
N VAL A 88 15.60 -7.27 1.82
CA VAL A 88 14.29 -6.86 1.30
C VAL A 88 14.50 -6.12 -0.03
N GLU A 89 14.10 -6.73 -1.13
CA GLU A 89 14.18 -6.16 -2.47
C GLU A 89 12.79 -5.65 -2.84
N ALA A 90 12.62 -4.33 -2.79
CA ALA A 90 11.34 -3.68 -3.06
C ALA A 90 11.29 -3.18 -4.51
N VAL A 91 10.28 -3.61 -5.26
CA VAL A 91 10.12 -3.36 -6.70
C VAL A 91 8.86 -2.54 -6.95
N ASP A 92 8.91 -1.52 -7.79
CA ASP A 92 7.71 -0.75 -8.17
C ASP A 92 7.87 -0.14 -9.57
N LEU A 93 6.77 -0.03 -10.30
CA LEU A 93 6.69 0.66 -11.60
C LEU A 93 6.56 2.18 -11.44
N ASN A 94 6.07 2.65 -10.29
CA ASN A 94 5.77 4.04 -10.02
C ASN A 94 6.99 4.80 -9.47
N ALA A 95 7.55 5.69 -10.28
CA ALA A 95 8.69 6.53 -9.91
C ALA A 95 8.46 7.37 -8.64
N ALA A 96 7.21 7.76 -8.32
CA ALA A 96 6.89 8.49 -7.09
C ALA A 96 7.06 7.59 -5.84
N HIS A 97 6.65 6.32 -5.93
CA HIS A 97 6.85 5.34 -4.86
C HIS A 97 8.33 5.01 -4.69
N ILE A 98 9.09 4.88 -5.78
CA ILE A 98 10.54 4.70 -5.76
C ILE A 98 11.21 5.88 -5.02
N ALA A 99 10.88 7.12 -5.38
CA ALA A 99 11.41 8.31 -4.72
C ALA A 99 11.03 8.40 -3.24
N LEU A 100 9.82 7.95 -2.87
CA LEU A 100 9.37 7.88 -1.47
C LEU A 100 10.12 6.83 -0.66
N ASN A 101 10.29 5.62 -1.20
CA ASN A 101 11.00 4.55 -0.54
C ASN A 101 12.46 4.91 -0.31
N ARG A 102 13.15 5.45 -1.33
CA ARG A 102 14.54 5.90 -1.20
C ARG A 102 14.67 7.03 -0.18
N MET A 103 13.70 7.95 -0.13
CA MET A 103 13.67 9.01 0.88
C MET A 103 13.45 8.45 2.29
N LYS A 104 12.54 7.49 2.48
CA LYS A 104 12.34 6.81 3.77
C LYS A 104 13.59 6.06 4.24
N LEU A 105 14.27 5.32 3.37
CA LEU A 105 15.52 4.62 3.70
C LEU A 105 16.65 5.60 4.04
N ALA A 106 16.83 6.66 3.23
CA ALA A 106 17.83 7.69 3.50
C ALA A 106 17.54 8.43 4.81
N ALA A 107 16.28 8.78 5.08
CA ALA A 107 15.88 9.41 6.34
C ALA A 107 16.12 8.49 7.54
N MET A 108 15.76 7.21 7.47
CA MET A 108 16.04 6.24 8.53
C MET A 108 17.56 6.12 8.79
N ARG A 109 18.39 6.15 7.74
CA ARG A 109 19.85 6.06 7.86
C ARG A 109 20.51 7.34 8.36
N HIS A 110 20.04 8.52 7.95
CA HIS A 110 20.81 9.76 8.11
C HIS A 110 20.17 10.82 9.02
N LEU A 111 18.88 10.69 9.36
CA LEU A 111 18.33 11.55 10.40
C LEU A 111 19.00 11.27 11.76
N PRO A 112 19.22 12.30 12.60
CA PRO A 112 20.03 12.15 13.82
C PRO A 112 19.43 11.21 14.86
N SER A 113 18.10 11.22 15.02
CA SER A 113 17.43 10.48 16.10
C SER A 113 16.11 9.85 15.67
N GLN A 114 15.60 8.95 16.51
CA GLN A 114 14.26 8.38 16.35
C GLN A 114 13.18 9.47 16.36
N ALA A 115 13.33 10.49 17.21
CA ALA A 115 12.39 11.61 17.28
C ALA A 115 12.37 12.42 15.98
N ASP A 116 13.50 12.54 15.27
CA ASP A 116 13.56 13.18 13.95
C ASP A 116 12.80 12.37 12.89
N VAL A 117 12.95 11.05 12.89
CA VAL A 117 12.21 10.15 12.00
C VAL A 117 10.70 10.24 12.28
N PHE A 118 10.31 10.18 13.55
CA PHE A 118 8.91 10.31 13.96
C PHE A 118 8.35 11.70 13.62
N ARG A 119 9.10 12.78 13.83
CA ARG A 119 8.66 14.11 13.42
C ARG A 119 8.43 14.18 11.90
N PHE A 120 9.29 13.54 11.12
CA PHE A 120 9.21 13.59 9.66
C PHE A 120 8.02 12.80 9.10
N PHE A 121 7.72 11.64 9.66
CA PHE A 121 6.75 10.67 9.11
C PHE A 121 5.57 10.32 10.02
N GLY A 122 5.60 10.70 11.28
CA GLY A 122 4.59 10.40 12.29
C GLY A 122 3.75 11.62 12.66
N SER A 123 4.42 12.73 12.95
CA SER A 123 3.78 13.96 13.44
C SER A 123 3.13 14.81 12.34
N VAL A 124 2.15 15.61 12.73
CA VAL A 124 1.53 16.63 11.88
C VAL A 124 2.22 17.98 12.08
N GLY A 125 2.65 18.61 10.99
CA GLY A 125 2.91 20.05 10.96
C GLY A 125 4.22 20.49 11.61
N ASN A 126 5.34 20.31 10.91
CA ASN A 126 6.62 20.86 11.35
C ASN A 126 7.42 21.49 10.21
N ALA A 127 7.54 22.82 10.22
CA ALA A 127 8.26 23.58 9.18
C ALA A 127 9.73 23.18 9.01
N HIS A 128 10.35 22.55 10.01
CA HIS A 128 11.75 22.11 9.98
C HIS A 128 11.96 20.82 9.17
N ASN A 129 10.91 20.11 8.75
CA ASN A 129 11.08 18.86 7.99
C ASN A 129 11.81 19.10 6.67
N ALA A 130 11.49 20.17 5.92
CA ALA A 130 12.21 20.52 4.70
C ALA A 130 13.69 20.86 4.96
N ALA A 131 14.00 21.56 6.06
CA ALA A 131 15.38 21.86 6.43
C ALA A 131 16.16 20.61 6.86
N ALA A 132 15.52 19.70 7.59
CA ALA A 132 16.09 18.41 7.95
C ALA A 132 16.35 17.54 6.71
N TYR A 133 15.44 17.56 5.73
CA TYR A 133 15.66 16.93 4.44
C TYR A 133 16.91 17.48 3.74
N ASP A 134 17.00 18.81 3.60
CA ASP A 134 18.12 19.45 2.89
C ASP A 134 19.47 19.11 3.54
N ARG A 135 19.51 19.07 4.88
CA ARG A 135 20.74 18.84 5.64
C ARG A 135 21.14 17.37 5.72
N PHE A 136 20.18 16.47 5.94
CA PHE A 136 20.47 15.08 6.32
C PHE A 136 20.04 14.05 5.29
N VAL A 137 19.14 14.36 4.35
CA VAL A 137 18.55 13.36 3.44
C VAL A 137 18.96 13.62 1.99
N ALA A 138 18.78 14.84 1.50
CA ALA A 138 19.04 15.24 0.12
C ALA A 138 20.46 14.89 -0.37
N PRO A 139 21.55 15.02 0.44
CA PRO A 139 22.89 14.67 0.01
C PRO A 139 23.09 13.18 -0.30
N HIS A 140 22.20 12.31 0.20
CA HIS A 140 22.30 10.85 0.08
C HIS A 140 21.26 10.26 -0.88
N LEU A 141 20.46 11.10 -1.54
CA LEU A 141 19.51 10.65 -2.55
C LEU A 141 20.14 10.63 -3.94
N ASP A 142 19.73 9.64 -4.73
CA ASP A 142 20.06 9.64 -6.15
C ASP A 142 19.46 10.86 -6.87
N PRO A 143 20.05 11.30 -8.00
CA PRO A 143 19.61 12.50 -8.70
C PRO A 143 18.13 12.48 -9.10
N VAL A 144 17.56 11.32 -9.44
CA VAL A 144 16.17 11.19 -9.89
C VAL A 144 15.22 11.41 -8.71
N SER A 145 15.46 10.74 -7.58
CA SER A 145 14.66 10.92 -6.37
C SER A 145 14.77 12.33 -5.81
N ARG A 146 15.98 12.90 -5.81
CA ARG A 146 16.21 14.28 -5.37
C ARG A 146 15.44 15.27 -6.24
N HIS A 147 15.54 15.15 -7.56
CA HIS A 147 14.78 15.98 -8.50
C HIS A 147 13.27 15.90 -8.24
N TYR A 148 12.72 14.72 -7.97
CA TYR A 148 11.29 14.56 -7.68
C TYR A 148 10.84 15.39 -6.45
N TRP A 149 11.62 15.37 -5.37
CA TRP A 149 11.31 16.06 -4.11
C TRP A 149 11.60 17.56 -4.14
N GLU A 150 12.63 17.99 -4.87
CA GLU A 150 13.00 19.40 -5.01
C GLU A 150 12.19 20.13 -6.08
N ARG A 151 11.44 19.39 -6.93
CA ARG A 151 10.58 19.99 -7.95
C ARG A 151 9.61 20.99 -7.34
N LYS A 152 9.64 22.20 -7.88
CA LYS A 152 8.74 23.29 -7.48
C LYS A 152 7.37 23.15 -8.14
N SER A 153 6.33 23.42 -7.37
CA SER A 153 4.99 23.66 -7.88
C SER A 153 4.91 25.02 -8.57
N TRP A 154 3.80 25.29 -9.27
CA TRP A 154 3.53 26.59 -9.88
C TRP A 154 3.52 27.74 -8.84
N ARG A 155 3.30 27.44 -7.56
CA ARG A 155 3.36 28.39 -6.44
C ARG A 155 4.78 28.54 -5.86
N GLY A 156 5.81 28.03 -6.53
CA GLY A 156 7.22 28.14 -6.12
C GLY A 156 7.66 27.20 -4.99
N ARG A 157 6.75 26.49 -4.33
CA ARG A 157 7.06 25.56 -3.22
C ARG A 157 7.61 24.24 -3.72
N ARG A 158 8.67 23.73 -3.08
CA ARG A 158 9.23 22.40 -3.37
C ARG A 158 8.28 21.32 -2.86
N ARG A 159 8.22 20.18 -3.57
CA ARG A 159 7.38 19.04 -3.17
C ARG A 159 7.70 18.55 -1.76
N ILE A 160 8.97 18.58 -1.34
CA ILE A 160 9.38 18.16 0.01
C ILE A 160 8.69 18.93 1.13
N GLU A 161 8.27 20.19 0.89
CA GLU A 161 7.56 21.00 1.88
C GLU A 161 6.17 20.44 2.25
N ILE A 162 5.68 19.42 1.53
CA ILE A 162 4.49 18.67 1.94
C ILE A 162 4.69 18.03 3.34
N PHE A 163 5.91 17.55 3.64
CA PHE A 163 6.24 17.00 4.96
C PHE A 163 6.28 18.05 6.06
N ASN A 164 6.29 19.35 5.73
CA ASN A 164 6.14 20.40 6.74
C ASN A 164 4.71 20.48 7.31
N ARG A 165 3.77 19.78 6.69
CA ARG A 165 2.34 19.77 7.01
C ARG A 165 1.94 18.36 7.40
N ASN A 166 0.91 17.82 6.76
CA ASN A 166 0.50 16.44 6.90
C ASN A 166 0.68 15.72 5.56
N PHE A 167 1.71 14.90 5.46
CA PHE A 167 2.01 14.14 4.25
C PHE A 167 0.89 13.14 3.89
N TYR A 168 0.26 12.52 4.89
CA TYR A 168 -0.78 11.49 4.70
C TYR A 168 -2.12 12.06 4.24
N GLN A 169 -2.29 13.38 4.29
CA GLN A 169 -3.41 14.07 3.65
C GLN A 169 -3.21 14.34 2.16
N THR A 170 -2.08 13.88 1.59
CA THR A 170 -1.77 14.00 0.17
C THR A 170 -1.89 12.67 -0.57
N GLY A 171 -1.66 12.68 -1.88
CA GLY A 171 -1.89 11.53 -2.75
C GLY A 171 -3.38 11.30 -3.04
N LEU A 172 -3.66 10.29 -3.86
CA LEU A 172 -5.03 10.00 -4.31
C LEU A 172 -5.93 9.59 -3.13
N LEU A 173 -5.43 8.70 -2.27
CA LEU A 173 -6.20 8.19 -1.14
C LEU A 173 -6.44 9.25 -0.05
N GLY A 174 -5.46 10.10 0.25
CA GLY A 174 -5.61 11.19 1.21
C GLY A 174 -6.70 12.19 0.79
N LEU A 175 -6.82 12.45 -0.53
CA LEU A 175 -7.90 13.25 -1.11
C LEU A 175 -9.25 12.54 -1.03
N PHE A 176 -9.30 11.23 -1.25
CA PHE A 176 -10.51 10.42 -1.13
C PHE A 176 -11.05 10.42 0.30
N ILE A 177 -10.20 10.16 1.30
CA ILE A 177 -10.59 10.22 2.72
C ILE A 177 -11.07 11.64 3.08
N ALA A 178 -10.41 12.68 2.58
CA ALA A 178 -10.84 14.06 2.79
C ALA A 178 -12.24 14.34 2.20
N ALA A 179 -12.55 13.78 1.03
CA ALA A 179 -13.87 13.90 0.42
C ALA A 179 -14.93 13.16 1.25
N GLY A 180 -14.64 11.94 1.71
CA GLY A 180 -15.51 11.17 2.61
C GLY A 180 -15.83 11.93 3.90
N HIS A 181 -14.82 12.54 4.52
CA HIS A 181 -14.99 13.42 5.69
C HIS A 181 -15.90 14.62 5.42
N ARG A 182 -15.73 15.30 4.28
CA ARG A 182 -16.62 16.42 3.91
C ARG A 182 -18.05 15.96 3.72
N THR A 183 -18.26 14.83 3.05
CA THR A 183 -19.59 14.25 2.86
C THR A 183 -20.24 13.90 4.21
N ALA A 184 -19.51 13.25 5.12
CA ALA A 184 -20.00 12.96 6.47
C ALA A 184 -20.38 14.25 7.22
N LYS A 185 -19.53 15.28 7.17
CA LYS A 185 -19.78 16.58 7.83
C LYS A 185 -20.99 17.31 7.25
N LEU A 186 -21.20 17.24 5.93
CA LEU A 186 -22.43 17.75 5.29
C LEU A 186 -23.69 17.03 5.79
N HIS A 187 -23.55 15.80 6.27
CA HIS A 187 -24.61 15.04 6.94
C HIS A 187 -24.61 15.18 8.47
N GLY A 188 -23.85 16.13 9.03
CA GLY A 188 -23.80 16.41 10.47
C GLY A 188 -22.97 15.43 11.28
N VAL A 189 -22.09 14.65 10.65
CA VAL A 189 -21.25 13.65 11.30
C VAL A 189 -19.78 14.02 11.12
N ASP A 190 -19.02 14.17 12.20
CA ASP A 190 -17.56 14.26 12.13
C ASP A 190 -16.94 12.87 12.39
N PRO A 191 -16.38 12.19 11.39
CA PRO A 191 -15.80 10.86 11.58
C PRO A 191 -14.69 10.81 12.64
N ALA A 192 -14.03 11.92 12.92
CA ALA A 192 -12.99 12.00 13.96
C ALA A 192 -13.54 11.80 15.38
N GLU A 193 -14.84 11.98 15.60
CA GLU A 193 -15.48 11.73 16.90
C GLU A 193 -15.42 10.26 17.32
N LEU A 194 -15.31 9.33 16.36
CA LEU A 194 -15.12 7.91 16.64
C LEU A 194 -13.89 7.66 17.54
N LEU A 195 -12.86 8.49 17.42
CA LEU A 195 -11.63 8.35 18.21
C LEU A 195 -11.78 8.69 19.69
N ARG A 196 -12.94 9.24 20.10
CA ARG A 196 -13.27 9.43 21.51
C ARG A 196 -13.85 8.18 22.17
N ALA A 197 -14.18 7.16 21.39
CA ALA A 197 -14.67 5.89 21.91
C ALA A 197 -13.54 5.17 22.66
N GLY A 198 -13.78 4.87 23.94
CA GLY A 198 -12.85 4.12 24.80
C GLY A 198 -13.06 2.61 24.74
N THR A 199 -14.20 2.15 24.23
CA THR A 199 -14.54 0.73 24.13
C THR A 199 -15.09 0.33 22.77
N MET A 200 -15.04 -0.98 22.48
CA MET A 200 -15.61 -1.56 21.25
C MET A 200 -17.12 -1.33 21.13
N GLU A 201 -17.83 -1.32 22.26
CA GLU A 201 -19.27 -1.05 22.30
C GLU A 201 -19.58 0.41 21.92
N GLU A 202 -18.76 1.35 22.37
CA GLU A 202 -18.88 2.76 21.99
C GLU A 202 -18.53 2.98 20.51
N GLN A 203 -17.51 2.29 20.00
CA GLN A 203 -17.17 2.27 18.58
C GLN A 203 -18.36 1.77 17.74
N ARG A 204 -18.96 0.65 18.15
CA ARG A 204 -20.15 0.05 17.53
C ARG A 204 -21.33 1.02 17.53
N ARG A 205 -21.66 1.59 18.69
CA ARG A 205 -22.75 2.57 18.83
C ARG A 205 -22.53 3.78 17.92
N PHE A 206 -21.32 4.34 17.88
CA PHE A 206 -21.01 5.45 16.99
C PHE A 206 -21.19 5.07 15.52
N PHE A 207 -20.70 3.89 15.12
CA PHE A 207 -20.85 3.42 13.75
C PHE A 207 -22.33 3.28 13.36
N ASP A 208 -23.13 2.57 14.16
CA ASP A 208 -24.53 2.28 13.84
C ASP A 208 -25.39 3.55 13.83
N GLU A 209 -25.16 4.48 14.77
CA GLU A 209 -25.96 5.70 14.90
C GLU A 209 -25.52 6.84 13.97
N LYS A 210 -24.23 6.93 13.63
CA LYS A 210 -23.65 8.09 12.93
C LYS A 210 -23.13 7.76 11.54
N LEU A 211 -22.35 6.68 11.38
CA LEU A 211 -21.68 6.38 10.11
C LEU A 211 -22.56 5.54 9.17
N ALA A 212 -23.14 4.46 9.67
CA ALA A 212 -23.96 3.54 8.89
C ALA A 212 -25.12 4.25 8.14
N PRO A 213 -25.87 5.20 8.75
CA PRO A 213 -26.99 5.86 8.07
C PRO A 213 -26.56 6.72 6.87
N VAL A 214 -25.28 7.10 6.75
CA VAL A 214 -24.77 7.84 5.59
C VAL A 214 -24.84 6.97 4.33
N PHE A 215 -24.63 5.66 4.44
CA PHE A 215 -24.69 4.69 3.34
C PHE A 215 -26.10 4.46 2.79
N ASP A 216 -27.14 4.84 3.54
CA ASP A 216 -28.53 4.74 3.10
C ASP A 216 -29.00 5.96 2.30
N ARG A 217 -28.16 7.00 2.19
CA ARG A 217 -28.49 8.21 1.43
C ARG A 217 -28.40 7.97 -0.07
N ARG A 218 -29.46 8.37 -0.80
CA ARG A 218 -29.58 8.21 -2.27
C ARG A 218 -28.39 8.78 -3.05
N LEU A 219 -27.86 9.92 -2.62
CA LEU A 219 -26.72 10.55 -3.28
C LEU A 219 -25.44 9.72 -3.15
N LEU A 220 -25.19 9.14 -1.97
CA LEU A 220 -24.01 8.30 -1.76
C LEU A 220 -24.16 6.99 -2.55
N ARG A 221 -25.32 6.33 -2.48
CA ARG A 221 -25.60 5.12 -3.27
C ARG A 221 -25.44 5.36 -4.78
N TRP A 222 -25.92 6.51 -5.27
CA TRP A 222 -25.73 6.91 -6.67
C TRP A 222 -24.27 7.15 -7.03
N ALA A 223 -23.51 7.80 -6.15
CA ALA A 223 -22.09 8.08 -6.39
C ALA A 223 -21.27 6.78 -6.41
N THR A 224 -21.51 5.87 -5.47
CA THR A 224 -20.78 4.60 -5.33
C THR A 224 -21.18 3.55 -6.37
N ALA A 225 -22.36 3.68 -6.98
CA ALA A 225 -22.80 2.84 -8.08
C ALA A 225 -22.03 3.10 -9.40
N ARG A 226 -21.25 4.19 -9.47
CA ARG A 226 -20.43 4.48 -10.66
C ARG A 226 -19.08 3.77 -10.54
N LYS A 227 -18.77 2.87 -11.47
CA LYS A 227 -17.48 2.14 -11.52
C LYS A 227 -16.24 3.07 -11.39
N SER A 228 -16.35 4.34 -11.79
CA SER A 228 -15.27 5.32 -11.70
C SER A 228 -15.03 5.97 -10.34
N SER A 229 -15.95 5.86 -9.37
CA SER A 229 -15.74 6.47 -8.03
C SER A 229 -14.75 5.69 -7.16
N LEU A 230 -14.43 4.46 -7.56
CA LEU A 230 -13.71 3.47 -6.74
C LEU A 230 -12.20 3.44 -7.01
N PHE A 231 -11.74 4.17 -8.03
CA PHE A 231 -10.30 4.28 -8.32
C PHE A 231 -9.49 4.84 -7.15
N GLY A 232 -10.10 5.74 -6.36
CA GLY A 232 -9.44 6.33 -5.19
C GLY A 232 -9.26 5.36 -4.01
N LEU A 233 -9.95 4.21 -4.06
CA LEU A 233 -9.88 3.14 -3.07
C LEU A 233 -8.97 1.99 -3.51
N GLY A 234 -8.32 2.09 -4.68
CA GLY A 234 -7.48 1.01 -5.19
C GLY A 234 -8.27 -0.19 -5.72
N ILE A 235 -9.54 -0.02 -6.08
CA ILE A 235 -10.37 -1.12 -6.58
C ILE A 235 -10.39 -1.11 -8.12
N PRO A 236 -9.98 -2.21 -8.80
CA PRO A 236 -10.07 -2.32 -10.25
C PRO A 236 -11.52 -2.38 -10.76
N PRO A 237 -11.88 -1.67 -11.85
CA PRO A 237 -13.20 -1.77 -12.47
C PRO A 237 -13.58 -3.16 -12.93
N ALA A 238 -12.59 -3.95 -13.36
CA ALA A 238 -12.77 -5.34 -13.79
C ALA A 238 -13.28 -6.24 -12.65
N GLN A 239 -13.03 -5.84 -11.40
CA GLN A 239 -13.47 -6.59 -10.21
C GLN A 239 -14.70 -6.00 -9.56
N TYR A 240 -15.27 -4.92 -10.11
CA TYR A 240 -16.53 -4.37 -9.62
C TYR A 240 -17.60 -5.46 -9.54
N ASP A 241 -17.70 -6.28 -10.59
CA ASP A 241 -18.73 -7.31 -10.71
C ASP A 241 -18.46 -8.48 -9.73
N SER A 242 -17.19 -8.78 -9.42
CA SER A 242 -16.79 -9.77 -8.39
C SER A 242 -16.94 -9.26 -6.95
N LEU A 243 -17.03 -7.94 -6.75
CA LEU A 243 -17.18 -7.32 -5.43
C LEU A 243 -18.64 -7.23 -4.98
N ILE A 244 -19.54 -7.03 -5.94
CA ILE A 244 -20.98 -6.94 -5.68
C ILE A 244 -21.65 -8.31 -5.57
N THR A 245 -20.90 -9.41 -5.48
CA THR A 245 -21.46 -10.73 -5.17
C THR A 245 -21.77 -10.91 -3.67
N SER A 246 -21.28 -10.01 -2.82
CA SER A 246 -21.48 -10.03 -1.36
C SER A 246 -22.68 -9.16 -0.93
N GLY A 247 -23.51 -9.64 0.01
CA GLY A 247 -24.60 -8.87 0.64
C GLY A 247 -25.81 -8.58 -0.27
N ASP A 248 -26.32 -7.34 -0.26
CA ASP A 248 -27.41 -6.88 -1.14
C ASP A 248 -26.96 -6.62 -2.60
N GLY A 249 -25.71 -6.95 -2.90
CA GLY A 249 -25.08 -6.79 -4.20
C GLY A 249 -24.83 -5.34 -4.62
N THR A 250 -24.64 -4.44 -3.65
CA THR A 250 -24.31 -3.04 -3.93
C THR A 250 -22.91 -2.66 -3.46
N MET A 251 -22.23 -1.79 -4.21
CA MET A 251 -20.94 -1.26 -3.76
C MET A 251 -21.05 -0.48 -2.43
N ALA A 252 -22.22 0.10 -2.14
CA ALA A 252 -22.45 0.79 -0.89
C ALA A 252 -22.39 -0.17 0.31
N SER A 253 -22.92 -1.40 0.19
CA SER A 253 -22.84 -2.39 1.26
C SER A 253 -21.43 -2.93 1.44
N VAL A 254 -20.68 -3.16 0.35
CA VAL A 254 -19.25 -3.53 0.42
C VAL A 254 -18.44 -2.46 1.16
N LEU A 255 -18.60 -1.19 0.80
CA LEU A 255 -17.90 -0.08 1.46
C LEU A 255 -18.33 0.11 2.91
N ARG A 256 -19.62 -0.10 3.21
CA ARG A 256 -20.14 -0.09 4.58
C ARG A 256 -19.49 -1.19 5.41
N ALA A 257 -19.45 -2.43 4.92
CA ALA A 257 -18.86 -3.56 5.64
C ALA A 257 -17.36 -3.37 5.89
N ARG A 258 -16.62 -2.84 4.91
CA ARG A 258 -15.19 -2.50 5.09
C ARG A 258 -14.98 -1.39 6.12
N LEU A 259 -15.76 -0.32 6.04
CA LEU A 259 -15.70 0.76 7.03
C LEU A 259 -16.12 0.28 8.43
N GLU A 260 -17.10 -0.62 8.50
CA GLU A 260 -17.54 -1.25 9.74
C GLU A 260 -16.42 -2.06 10.39
N LYS A 261 -15.76 -2.94 9.62
CA LYS A 261 -14.62 -3.71 10.13
C LYS A 261 -13.49 -2.78 10.59
N LEU A 262 -13.21 -1.71 9.85
CA LEU A 262 -12.20 -0.73 10.26
C LEU A 262 -12.57 0.01 11.55
N ALA A 263 -13.86 0.37 11.70
CA ALA A 263 -14.37 1.13 12.84
C ALA A 263 -14.59 0.27 14.09
N CYS A 264 -14.99 -1.00 13.92
CA CYS A 264 -15.58 -1.83 14.97
C CYS A 264 -14.98 -3.23 15.05
N GLY A 265 -14.03 -3.60 14.19
CA GLY A 265 -13.37 -4.91 14.22
C GLY A 265 -12.22 -4.98 15.21
N PHE A 266 -11.59 -3.84 15.52
CA PHE A 266 -10.39 -3.77 16.35
C PHE A 266 -10.45 -2.59 17.32
N PRO A 267 -9.82 -2.68 18.51
CA PRO A 267 -9.65 -1.54 19.38
C PRO A 267 -8.87 -0.42 18.69
N LEU A 268 -9.35 0.82 18.78
CA LEU A 268 -8.68 1.96 18.13
C LEU A 268 -7.25 2.18 18.64
N LYS A 269 -6.96 1.82 19.89
CA LYS A 269 -5.61 1.86 20.48
C LYS A 269 -4.61 0.95 19.76
N ASP A 270 -5.07 -0.06 19.02
CA ASP A 270 -4.22 -1.06 18.36
C ASP A 270 -4.25 -0.94 16.83
N ASN A 271 -5.04 0.00 16.27
CA ASN A 271 -5.28 0.10 14.83
C ASN A 271 -4.98 1.50 14.24
N TYR A 272 -3.71 1.75 13.91
CA TYR A 272 -3.30 3.01 13.27
C TYR A 272 -3.93 3.26 11.88
N PHE A 273 -4.47 2.24 11.21
CA PHE A 273 -5.21 2.43 9.95
C PHE A 273 -6.52 3.16 10.20
N ALA A 274 -7.21 2.82 11.29
CA ALA A 274 -8.41 3.54 11.72
C ALA A 274 -8.09 5.02 12.03
N TRP A 275 -6.97 5.31 12.69
CA TRP A 275 -6.50 6.69 12.91
C TRP A 275 -6.31 7.46 11.60
N GLN A 276 -5.72 6.82 10.59
CA GLN A 276 -5.55 7.46 9.28
C GLN A 276 -6.88 7.68 8.54
N ALA A 277 -7.83 6.75 8.66
CA ALA A 277 -9.16 6.90 8.07
C ALA A 277 -10.00 7.98 8.79
N PHE A 278 -10.00 8.00 10.12
CA PHE A 278 -10.93 8.80 10.93
C PHE A 278 -10.33 10.10 11.47
N ALA A 279 -9.02 10.18 11.74
CA ALA A 279 -8.34 11.44 12.11
C ALA A 279 -7.45 12.02 11.02
N ARG A 280 -7.13 11.25 9.97
CA ARG A 280 -6.24 11.68 8.88
C ARG A 280 -4.84 12.06 9.38
N ARG A 281 -4.37 11.37 10.42
CA ARG A 281 -3.01 11.42 10.98
C ARG A 281 -2.69 10.09 11.64
N TYR A 282 -1.41 9.85 11.94
CA TYR A 282 -1.05 8.82 12.90
C TYR A 282 -1.35 9.29 14.33
N PRO A 283 -1.50 8.35 15.28
CA PRO A 283 -1.51 8.69 16.69
C PRO A 283 -0.18 9.35 17.09
N GLU A 284 -0.21 10.19 18.12
CA GLU A 284 1.00 10.62 18.81
C GLU A 284 1.57 9.46 19.65
N PRO A 285 2.85 9.53 20.09
CA PRO A 285 3.40 8.52 20.99
C PRO A 285 2.52 8.38 22.24
N ASP A 286 2.33 7.14 22.69
CA ASP A 286 1.49 6.76 23.84
C ASP A 286 -0.04 6.96 23.67
N GLU A 287 -0.50 7.53 22.54
CA GLU A 287 -1.93 7.69 22.24
C GLU A 287 -2.54 6.38 21.69
N ALA A 288 -1.83 5.72 20.77
CA ALA A 288 -2.18 4.40 20.22
C ALA A 288 -0.96 3.75 19.56
N ALA A 289 -1.10 2.48 19.17
CA ALA A 289 -0.10 1.75 18.40
C ALA A 289 0.26 2.50 17.11
N LEU A 290 1.56 2.55 16.82
CA LEU A 290 2.11 3.15 15.62
C LEU A 290 2.44 2.07 14.60
N PRO A 291 2.59 2.41 13.31
CA PRO A 291 3.26 1.52 12.36
C PRO A 291 4.63 1.10 12.91
N ALA A 292 5.00 -0.18 12.77
CA ALA A 292 6.22 -0.75 13.34
C ALA A 292 7.49 0.09 13.05
N TYR A 293 7.58 0.71 11.87
CA TYR A 293 8.73 1.54 11.49
C TYR A 293 8.86 2.88 12.22
N LEU A 294 7.77 3.35 12.87
CA LEU A 294 7.72 4.57 13.65
C LEU A 294 7.81 4.32 15.16
N GLU A 295 7.60 3.08 15.60
CA GLU A 295 7.71 2.72 17.01
C GLU A 295 9.14 2.89 17.53
N LYS A 296 9.28 3.57 18.66
CA LYS A 296 10.59 3.85 19.29
C LYS A 296 11.39 2.58 19.57
N ARG A 297 10.73 1.50 20.00
CA ARG A 297 11.36 0.20 20.29
C ARG A 297 12.04 -0.45 19.09
N ASN A 298 11.56 -0.20 17.87
CA ASN A 298 12.09 -0.82 16.66
C ASN A 298 13.23 0.00 16.02
N TYR A 299 13.40 1.26 16.41
CA TYR A 299 14.38 2.15 15.79
C TYR A 299 15.82 1.62 15.78
N PRO A 300 16.38 1.04 16.86
CA PRO A 300 17.74 0.49 16.82
C PRO A 300 17.90 -0.62 15.77
N THR A 301 16.96 -1.55 15.72
CA THR A 301 16.94 -2.66 14.75
C THR A 301 16.80 -2.14 13.33
N LEU A 302 15.91 -1.18 13.10
CA LEU A 302 15.74 -0.55 11.79
C LEU A 302 17.00 0.18 11.34
N LYS A 303 17.65 0.91 12.23
CA LYS A 303 18.89 1.63 11.93
C LYS A 303 20.01 0.67 11.51
N ALA A 304 20.13 -0.47 12.18
CA ALA A 304 21.10 -1.51 11.85
C ALA A 304 20.76 -2.22 10.52
N ASN A 305 19.48 -2.40 10.23
CA ASN A 305 19.02 -3.21 9.09
C ASN A 305 18.65 -2.41 7.84
N VAL A 306 18.60 -1.07 7.89
CA VAL A 306 18.21 -0.23 6.75
C VAL A 306 19.04 -0.49 5.49
N GLY A 307 20.29 -0.93 5.66
CA GLY A 307 21.18 -1.31 4.54
C GLY A 307 20.83 -2.63 3.86
N ARG A 308 19.92 -3.43 4.42
CA ARG A 308 19.45 -4.70 3.83
C ARG A 308 18.28 -4.51 2.87
N ALA A 309 17.73 -3.29 2.77
CA ALA A 309 16.69 -2.96 1.81
C ALA A 309 17.28 -2.32 0.53
N SER A 310 16.75 -2.73 -0.62
CA SER A 310 17.08 -2.14 -1.93
C SER A 310 15.80 -1.82 -2.71
N ILE A 311 15.83 -0.73 -3.48
CA ILE A 311 14.66 -0.20 -4.19
C ILE A 311 14.91 -0.21 -5.70
N HIS A 312 14.09 -0.97 -6.42
CA HIS A 312 14.23 -1.23 -7.85
C HIS A 312 13.05 -0.64 -8.63
N HIS A 313 13.34 0.30 -9.54
CA HIS A 313 12.34 0.80 -10.48
C HIS A 313 12.25 -0.16 -11.67
N ALA A 314 11.43 -1.18 -11.54
CA ALA A 314 11.32 -2.26 -12.52
C ALA A 314 9.91 -2.86 -12.53
N ASN A 315 9.61 -3.64 -13.57
CA ASN A 315 8.48 -4.56 -13.56
C ASN A 315 8.85 -5.77 -12.69
N MET A 316 7.90 -6.28 -11.89
CA MET A 316 8.14 -7.43 -11.02
C MET A 316 8.52 -8.70 -11.81
N ILE A 317 7.89 -8.94 -12.95
CA ILE A 317 8.16 -10.10 -13.81
C ILE A 317 9.58 -10.00 -14.34
N ASP A 318 9.96 -8.86 -14.93
CA ASP A 318 11.31 -8.65 -15.47
C ASP A 318 12.38 -8.73 -14.37
N PHE A 319 12.08 -8.19 -13.18
CA PHE A 319 12.97 -8.26 -12.03
C PHE A 319 13.21 -9.70 -11.58
N LEU A 320 12.15 -10.51 -11.45
CA LEU A 320 12.28 -11.92 -11.09
C LEU A 320 12.95 -12.73 -12.20
N ALA A 321 12.66 -12.44 -13.48
CA ALA A 321 13.30 -13.08 -14.64
C ALA A 321 14.83 -12.93 -14.62
N ALA A 322 15.34 -11.81 -14.13
CA ALA A 322 16.77 -11.57 -14.00
C ALA A 322 17.42 -12.24 -12.77
N LYS A 323 16.64 -12.87 -11.87
CA LYS A 323 17.16 -13.56 -10.68
C LYS A 323 17.44 -15.03 -10.95
N ASP A 324 18.42 -15.56 -10.24
CA ASP A 324 18.72 -16.99 -10.22
C ASP A 324 17.56 -17.81 -9.62
N ALA A 325 17.43 -19.05 -10.08
CA ALA A 325 16.42 -19.97 -9.57
C ALA A 325 16.65 -20.30 -8.08
N GLY A 326 15.58 -20.52 -7.32
CA GLY A 326 15.67 -20.93 -5.91
C GLY A 326 16.27 -19.88 -4.95
N THR A 327 16.25 -18.59 -5.30
CA THR A 327 16.88 -17.52 -4.52
C THR A 327 15.93 -16.64 -3.71
N VAL A 328 14.62 -16.83 -3.80
CA VAL A 328 13.66 -15.98 -3.08
C VAL A 328 12.84 -16.80 -2.11
N ASP A 329 12.83 -16.36 -0.85
CA ASP A 329 12.16 -17.08 0.23
C ASP A 329 10.74 -16.57 0.44
N ARG A 330 10.51 -15.26 0.26
CA ARG A 330 9.22 -14.62 0.52
C ARG A 330 8.83 -13.64 -0.57
N PHE A 331 7.59 -13.73 -1.04
CA PHE A 331 7.02 -12.85 -2.05
C PHE A 331 5.82 -12.13 -1.47
N VAL A 332 5.78 -10.79 -1.61
CA VAL A 332 4.64 -9.96 -1.19
C VAL A 332 4.16 -9.14 -2.37
N LEU A 333 2.97 -9.46 -2.88
CA LEU A 333 2.47 -8.90 -4.14
C LEU A 333 1.38 -7.83 -3.97
N LEU A 334 1.04 -7.48 -2.73
CA LEU A 334 -0.07 -6.58 -2.42
C LEU A 334 -1.36 -7.02 -3.14
N ASP A 335 -2.17 -6.09 -3.62
CA ASP A 335 -3.33 -6.32 -4.50
C ASP A 335 -3.00 -6.30 -6.00
N ALA A 336 -1.73 -6.30 -6.39
CA ALA A 336 -1.34 -6.03 -7.78
C ALA A 336 -1.92 -7.03 -8.79
N GLN A 337 -2.17 -8.27 -8.36
CA GLN A 337 -2.67 -9.34 -9.21
C GLN A 337 -4.12 -9.12 -9.65
N ASP A 338 -4.89 -8.31 -8.92
CA ASP A 338 -6.26 -7.92 -9.29
C ASP A 338 -6.32 -7.13 -10.61
N TRP A 339 -5.18 -6.55 -11.02
CA TRP A 339 -5.03 -5.71 -12.21
C TRP A 339 -4.43 -6.44 -13.41
N MET A 340 -4.03 -7.71 -13.22
CA MET A 340 -3.30 -8.46 -14.23
C MET A 340 -4.24 -9.28 -15.12
N THR A 341 -3.90 -9.39 -16.40
CA THR A 341 -4.51 -10.38 -17.30
C THR A 341 -4.02 -11.79 -16.98
N ASP A 342 -4.71 -12.80 -17.47
CA ASP A 342 -4.31 -14.21 -17.26
C ASP A 342 -2.91 -14.48 -17.82
N ALA A 343 -2.55 -13.87 -18.95
CA ALA A 343 -1.20 -13.97 -19.50
C ALA A 343 -0.14 -13.35 -18.56
N GLN A 344 -0.42 -12.19 -17.97
CA GLN A 344 0.48 -11.55 -16.99
C GLN A 344 0.58 -12.37 -15.70
N LEU A 345 -0.54 -12.94 -15.21
CA LEU A 345 -0.54 -13.82 -14.04
C LEU A 345 0.31 -15.07 -14.28
N ASN A 346 0.15 -15.74 -15.42
CA ASN A 346 0.96 -16.91 -15.77
C ASN A 346 2.45 -16.58 -15.92
N ALA A 347 2.79 -15.42 -16.51
CA ALA A 347 4.17 -14.97 -16.60
C ALA A 347 4.77 -14.68 -15.21
N LEU A 348 4.02 -13.99 -14.34
CA LEU A 348 4.45 -13.71 -12.97
C LEU A 348 4.64 -15.01 -12.17
N TRP A 349 3.66 -15.91 -12.18
CA TRP A 349 3.71 -17.16 -11.42
C TRP A 349 4.75 -18.15 -11.95
N THR A 350 5.07 -18.12 -13.24
CA THR A 350 6.24 -18.82 -13.80
C THR A 350 7.52 -18.35 -13.13
N GLU A 351 7.77 -17.04 -13.09
CA GLU A 351 8.99 -16.48 -12.51
C GLU A 351 9.05 -16.61 -10.98
N ILE A 352 7.92 -16.45 -10.29
CA ILE A 352 7.82 -16.75 -8.85
C ILE A 352 8.19 -18.20 -8.59
N THR A 353 7.61 -19.14 -9.33
CA THR A 353 7.85 -20.58 -9.14
C THR A 353 9.31 -20.95 -9.39
N ARG A 354 9.92 -20.40 -10.45
CA ARG A 354 11.34 -20.62 -10.80
C ARG A 354 12.28 -20.04 -9.74
N THR A 355 12.05 -18.81 -9.29
CA THR A 355 12.91 -18.12 -8.33
C THR A 355 12.68 -18.53 -6.88
N ALA A 356 11.55 -19.16 -6.58
CA ALA A 356 11.21 -19.58 -5.22
C ALA A 356 12.15 -20.66 -4.67
N ALA A 357 12.74 -20.39 -3.51
CA ALA A 357 13.47 -21.35 -2.70
C ALA A 357 12.54 -22.45 -2.13
N ALA A 358 13.11 -23.52 -1.57
CA ALA A 358 12.32 -24.54 -0.87
C ALA A 358 11.59 -23.92 0.33
N GLY A 359 10.29 -24.23 0.49
CA GLY A 359 9.46 -23.65 1.54
C GLY A 359 9.18 -22.15 1.36
N ALA A 360 9.35 -21.62 0.15
CA ALA A 360 9.00 -20.24 -0.15
C ALA A 360 7.51 -19.97 0.10
N ARG A 361 7.19 -18.72 0.45
CA ARG A 361 5.81 -18.28 0.71
C ARG A 361 5.47 -17.08 -0.14
N VAL A 362 4.28 -17.09 -0.74
CA VAL A 362 3.72 -15.99 -1.51
C VAL A 362 2.48 -15.50 -0.77
N ILE A 363 2.47 -14.21 -0.44
CA ILE A 363 1.30 -13.54 0.13
C ILE A 363 0.81 -12.42 -0.77
N PHE A 364 -0.49 -12.26 -0.83
CA PHE A 364 -1.15 -11.19 -1.57
C PHE A 364 -2.57 -10.98 -1.04
N ARG A 365 -3.18 -9.87 -1.44
CA ARG A 365 -4.57 -9.56 -1.12
C ARG A 365 -5.38 -9.41 -2.39
N THR A 366 -6.69 -9.48 -2.24
CA THR A 366 -7.64 -9.30 -3.34
C THR A 366 -8.79 -8.41 -2.91
N ALA A 367 -9.41 -7.73 -3.87
CA ALA A 367 -10.60 -6.96 -3.60
C ALA A 367 -11.76 -7.87 -3.18
N ALA A 368 -11.96 -9.00 -3.87
CA ALA A 368 -12.97 -10.01 -3.52
C ALA A 368 -12.46 -10.94 -2.40
N GLU A 369 -13.33 -11.78 -1.85
CA GLU A 369 -12.92 -12.77 -0.83
C GLU A 369 -12.13 -13.97 -1.39
N PRO A 370 -12.55 -14.64 -2.49
CA PRO A 370 -11.83 -15.80 -3.00
C PRO A 370 -10.53 -15.41 -3.73
N SER A 371 -9.57 -16.35 -3.74
CA SER A 371 -8.36 -16.20 -4.53
C SER A 371 -8.69 -16.09 -6.02
N LEU A 372 -8.06 -15.14 -6.70
CA LEU A 372 -8.25 -14.94 -8.14
C LEU A 372 -7.51 -15.95 -9.02
N LEU A 373 -6.65 -16.80 -8.45
CA LEU A 373 -5.73 -17.63 -9.23
C LEU A 373 -6.37 -18.87 -9.88
N PRO A 374 -7.23 -19.65 -9.19
CA PRO A 374 -7.88 -20.81 -9.80
C PRO A 374 -8.65 -20.43 -11.06
N GLY A 375 -8.40 -21.15 -12.16
CA GLY A 375 -8.99 -20.88 -13.46
C GLY A 375 -8.32 -19.76 -14.27
N ARG A 376 -7.44 -18.95 -13.67
CA ARG A 376 -6.70 -17.86 -14.33
C ARG A 376 -5.20 -18.15 -14.49
N VAL A 377 -4.61 -18.90 -13.56
CA VAL A 377 -3.23 -19.41 -13.62
C VAL A 377 -3.25 -20.91 -13.98
N SER A 378 -2.29 -21.35 -14.79
CA SER A 378 -2.13 -22.75 -15.18
C SER A 378 -2.10 -23.68 -13.97
N ALA A 379 -2.87 -24.76 -14.03
CA ALA A 379 -2.86 -25.80 -13.00
C ALA A 379 -1.46 -26.36 -12.74
N SER A 380 -0.64 -26.54 -13.78
CA SER A 380 0.75 -27.03 -13.63
C SER A 380 1.66 -26.11 -12.82
N LEU A 381 1.36 -24.80 -12.77
CA LEU A 381 2.06 -23.87 -11.89
C LEU A 381 1.48 -23.97 -10.48
N LEU A 382 0.15 -23.90 -10.34
CA LEU A 382 -0.52 -23.93 -9.04
C LEU A 382 -0.31 -25.24 -8.27
N ASP A 383 -0.18 -26.38 -8.96
CA ASP A 383 0.05 -27.70 -8.36
C ASP A 383 1.39 -27.81 -7.63
N GLN A 384 2.31 -26.86 -7.86
CA GLN A 384 3.58 -26.75 -7.14
C GLN A 384 3.45 -25.98 -5.82
N TRP A 385 2.25 -25.45 -5.52
CA TRP A 385 1.96 -24.66 -4.35
C TRP A 385 0.79 -25.27 -3.56
N SER A 386 0.87 -25.16 -2.24
CA SER A 386 -0.26 -25.43 -1.34
C SER A 386 -0.93 -24.11 -1.01
N TYR A 387 -2.21 -23.99 -1.31
CA TYR A 387 -3.03 -22.87 -0.85
C TYR A 387 -3.45 -23.13 0.60
N GLU A 388 -3.01 -22.26 1.51
CA GLU A 388 -3.31 -22.39 2.93
C GLU A 388 -4.64 -21.68 3.22
N GLU A 389 -5.76 -22.30 2.86
CA GLU A 389 -7.10 -21.68 2.87
C GLU A 389 -7.53 -21.24 4.29
N ASP A 390 -7.46 -22.13 5.27
CA ASP A 390 -7.86 -21.81 6.65
C ASP A 390 -7.01 -20.67 7.25
N ALA A 391 -5.69 -20.71 7.01
CA ALA A 391 -4.79 -19.65 7.44
C ALA A 391 -5.10 -18.33 6.70
N SER A 392 -5.40 -18.40 5.41
CA SER A 392 -5.77 -17.25 4.58
C SER A 392 -7.04 -16.55 5.11
N LEU A 393 -8.05 -17.33 5.51
CA LEU A 393 -9.27 -16.83 6.14
C LEU A 393 -8.99 -16.19 7.51
N ASP A 394 -8.18 -16.83 8.35
CA ASP A 394 -7.78 -16.28 9.65
C ASP A 394 -6.99 -14.97 9.51
N PHE A 395 -5.99 -14.93 8.62
CA PHE A 395 -5.22 -13.72 8.34
C PHE A 395 -6.10 -12.61 7.79
N SER A 396 -7.06 -12.93 6.91
CA SER A 396 -8.03 -11.95 6.41
C SER A 396 -8.86 -11.38 7.57
N ALA A 397 -9.36 -12.22 8.48
CA ALA A 397 -10.15 -11.78 9.63
C ALA A 397 -9.35 -10.82 10.54
N ARG A 398 -8.06 -11.08 10.74
CA ARG A 398 -7.18 -10.31 11.63
C ARG A 398 -6.51 -9.09 10.98
N ASP A 399 -6.56 -8.94 9.66
CA ASP A 399 -5.99 -7.76 8.98
C ASP A 399 -6.75 -6.47 9.37
N ARG A 400 -6.02 -5.60 10.09
CA ARG A 400 -6.56 -4.36 10.69
C ARG A 400 -6.86 -3.28 9.66
N SER A 401 -6.32 -3.36 8.45
CA SER A 401 -6.53 -2.31 7.43
C SER A 401 -7.97 -2.31 6.91
N ALA A 402 -8.62 -3.48 6.92
CA ALA A 402 -10.00 -3.71 6.52
C ALA A 402 -10.35 -3.21 5.10
N ILE A 403 -9.35 -3.05 4.21
CA ILE A 403 -9.56 -2.57 2.84
C ILE A 403 -9.88 -3.70 1.87
N TYR A 404 -9.31 -4.89 2.07
CA TYR A 404 -9.37 -6.01 1.12
C TYR A 404 -10.42 -7.04 1.51
N GLY A 405 -10.94 -7.76 0.52
CA GLY A 405 -11.88 -8.87 0.75
C GLY A 405 -11.15 -10.15 1.18
N GLY A 406 -10.01 -10.43 0.54
CA GLY A 406 -9.22 -11.63 0.78
C GLY A 406 -7.77 -11.33 1.13
N PHE A 407 -7.21 -12.16 2.01
CA PHE A 407 -5.77 -12.36 2.18
C PHE A 407 -5.48 -13.78 1.72
N HIS A 408 -4.40 -14.00 0.99
CA HIS A 408 -4.06 -15.31 0.44
C HIS A 408 -2.62 -15.68 0.72
N LEU A 409 -2.42 -16.90 1.21
CA LEU A 409 -1.12 -17.52 1.43
C LEU A 409 -0.97 -18.77 0.56
N TYR A 410 0.10 -18.80 -0.23
CA TYR A 410 0.55 -19.98 -0.96
C TYR A 410 1.94 -20.37 -0.49
N VAL A 411 2.14 -21.66 -0.18
CA VAL A 411 3.42 -22.22 0.28
C VAL A 411 3.94 -23.19 -0.77
N LYS A 412 5.21 -23.03 -1.17
CA LYS A 412 5.83 -23.91 -2.16
C LYS A 412 5.92 -25.33 -1.60
N ARG A 413 5.40 -26.31 -2.36
CA ARG A 413 5.49 -27.72 -1.98
C ARG A 413 6.95 -28.17 -1.97
N ALA A 414 7.25 -29.13 -1.11
CA ALA A 414 8.52 -29.85 -1.22
C ALA A 414 8.55 -30.55 -2.60
N ALA A 415 9.71 -30.49 -3.26
CA ALA A 415 9.93 -31.13 -4.55
C ALA A 415 9.92 -32.66 -4.44
#